data_AF-A0A7S4R8Z0-F1
#
_entry.id   AF-A0A7S4R8Z0-F1
#
_cell.length_a   1.000
_cell.length_b   1.000
_cell.length_c   1.000
_cell.angle_alpha   90.00
_cell.angle_beta   90.00
_cell.angle_gamma   90.00
#
_symmetry.space_group_name_H-M   'P 1'
#
loop_
_entity.id
_entity.type
_entity.pdbx_description
1 polymer ?
#
loop_
_entity_poly.entity_id
_entity_poly.type
_entity_poly.pdbx_seq_one_letter_code
_entity_poly.pdbx_strand_id
1 'polypeptide(L)'
;CGGRTVGGGGAPDFEAEAGHLLRPVFVDHDRGTHAERRGLLAVLAAASPARDLAAAGGCVRLFVSHTPCISCLAVCCQFAGAMPSWRLLVASDTWEETCRWAGVGTAEEAQRADVPADVRTRNKT
;
A
#
# COMPACT_ATOMS: atom_id res chain seq x y z
N CYS A 1 -6.22 11.75 17.22
CA CYS A 1 -6.96 11.55 15.96
C CYS A 1 -7.85 10.33 16.11
N GLY A 2 -9.18 10.48 16.04
CA GLY A 2 -10.10 9.33 16.06
C GLY A 2 -9.93 8.54 14.78
N GLY A 3 -9.26 7.38 14.85
CA GLY A 3 -8.95 6.56 13.67
C GLY A 3 -10.24 6.05 13.02
N ARG A 4 -10.49 6.45 11.78
CA ARG A 4 -11.56 5.90 10.95
C ARG A 4 -10.96 4.91 9.97
N THR A 5 -11.39 3.66 10.04
CA THR A 5 -11.06 2.65 9.03
C THR A 5 -12.03 2.77 7.87
N VAL A 6 -11.52 2.87 6.64
CA VAL A 6 -12.32 2.84 5.42
C VAL A 6 -11.98 1.57 4.63
N GLY A 7 -13.00 0.84 4.19
CA GLY A 7 -12.87 -0.36 3.37
C GLY A 7 -13.18 -0.07 1.90
N GLY A 8 -12.44 -0.68 0.99
CA GLY A 8 -12.66 -0.58 -0.46
C GLY A 8 -13.84 -1.46 -0.91
N GLY A 9 -15.06 -1.05 -0.58
CA GLY A 9 -16.28 -1.76 -0.99
C GLY A 9 -17.47 -0.80 -1.10
N GLY A 10 -17.69 -0.25 -2.30
CA GLY A 10 -18.99 0.28 -2.73
C GLY A 10 -19.33 1.73 -2.37
N ALA A 11 -18.96 2.65 -3.24
CA ALA A 11 -19.80 3.80 -3.62
C ALA A 11 -19.46 4.17 -5.08
N PRO A 12 -20.17 3.59 -6.08
CA PRO A 12 -19.85 3.80 -7.50
C PRO A 12 -19.92 5.28 -7.91
N ASP A 13 -20.78 6.05 -7.24
CA ASP A 13 -21.01 7.47 -7.54
C ASP A 13 -19.76 8.34 -7.26
N PHE A 14 -18.92 7.93 -6.29
CA PHE A 14 -17.71 8.70 -5.96
C PHE A 14 -16.52 8.37 -6.86
N GLU A 15 -16.48 7.19 -7.48
CA GLU A 15 -15.48 6.93 -8.52
C GLU A 15 -15.70 7.82 -9.73
N ALA A 16 -16.96 8.13 -10.06
CA ALA A 16 -17.28 9.08 -11.12
C ALA A 16 -16.86 10.52 -10.72
N GLU A 17 -17.04 10.91 -9.46
CA GLU A 17 -16.75 12.26 -8.98
C GLU A 17 -15.25 12.50 -8.72
N ALA A 18 -14.55 11.58 -8.04
CA ALA A 18 -13.13 11.73 -7.66
C ALA A 18 -12.15 10.91 -8.51
N GLY A 19 -12.65 10.07 -9.43
CA GLY A 19 -11.80 9.25 -10.30
C GLY A 19 -10.85 10.05 -11.19
N HIS A 20 -11.17 11.32 -11.44
CA HIS A 20 -10.30 12.24 -12.18
C HIS A 20 -9.08 12.70 -11.36
N LEU A 21 -9.15 12.69 -10.03
CA LEU A 21 -8.03 13.05 -9.14
C LEU A 21 -6.99 11.92 -9.06
N LEU A 22 -7.46 10.68 -9.09
CA LEU A 22 -6.63 9.47 -9.01
C LEU A 22 -6.81 8.63 -10.28
N ARG A 23 -6.15 9.06 -11.35
CA ARG A 23 -6.26 8.43 -12.68
C ARG A 23 -5.43 7.15 -12.72
N PRO A 24 -6.01 6.04 -13.19
CA PRO A 24 -5.24 4.83 -13.45
C PRO A 24 -4.14 5.13 -14.48
N VAL A 25 -2.92 4.65 -14.19
CA VAL A 25 -1.80 4.71 -15.13
C VAL A 25 -1.84 3.45 -15.97
N PHE A 26 -2.12 3.63 -17.27
CA PHE A 26 -2.16 2.56 -18.25
C PHE A 26 -0.81 2.44 -18.94
N VAL A 27 -0.19 1.25 -18.81
CA VAL A 27 1.00 0.89 -19.58
C VAL A 27 0.64 -0.32 -20.45
N ASP A 28 0.50 -1.50 -19.85
CA ASP A 28 0.14 -2.75 -20.56
C ASP A 28 -1.16 -3.41 -20.09
N HIS A 29 -1.53 -3.21 -18.82
CA HIS A 29 -2.74 -3.79 -18.23
C HIS A 29 -3.49 -2.74 -17.41
N ASP A 30 -4.82 -2.80 -17.42
CA ASP A 30 -5.64 -1.98 -16.55
C ASP A 30 -5.43 -2.42 -15.09
N ARG A 31 -4.82 -1.53 -14.30
CA ARG A 31 -4.63 -1.68 -12.85
C ARG A 31 -5.61 -0.82 -12.06
N GLY A 32 -6.64 -0.26 -12.70
CA GLY A 32 -7.60 0.67 -12.10
C GLY A 32 -8.41 0.07 -10.94
N THR A 33 -8.52 -1.25 -10.89
CA THR A 33 -9.25 -2.00 -9.85
C THR A 33 -8.38 -2.45 -8.67
N HIS A 34 -7.08 -2.14 -8.67
CA HIS A 34 -6.17 -2.46 -7.58
C HIS A 34 -6.62 -1.86 -6.24
N ALA A 35 -6.41 -2.63 -5.16
CA ALA A 35 -6.89 -2.29 -3.82
C ALA A 35 -6.30 -0.97 -3.31
N GLU A 36 -5.06 -0.65 -3.68
CA GLU A 36 -4.37 0.58 -3.30
C GLU A 36 -5.12 1.82 -3.80
N ARG A 37 -5.49 1.81 -5.08
CA ARG A 37 -6.26 2.90 -5.70
C ARG A 37 -7.66 2.98 -5.12
N ARG A 38 -8.35 1.83 -5.01
CA ARG A 38 -9.71 1.75 -4.44
C ARG A 38 -9.75 2.27 -3.00
N GLY A 39 -8.74 1.96 -2.20
CA GLY A 39 -8.62 2.43 -0.82
C GLY A 39 -8.49 3.95 -0.73
N LEU A 40 -7.63 4.56 -1.55
CA LEU A 40 -7.47 6.02 -1.57
C LEU A 40 -8.72 6.75 -2.09
N LEU A 41 -9.42 6.21 -3.08
CA LEU A 41 -10.70 6.76 -3.53
C LEU A 41 -11.76 6.71 -2.43
N ALA A 42 -11.82 5.62 -1.66
CA ALA A 42 -12.72 5.51 -0.52
C ALA A 42 -12.41 6.52 0.60
N VAL A 43 -11.13 6.84 0.82
CA VAL A 43 -10.72 7.92 1.73
C VAL A 43 -11.26 9.27 1.24
N LEU A 44 -11.09 9.59 -0.04
CA LEU A 44 -11.58 10.84 -0.62
C LEU A 44 -13.11 10.94 -0.53
N ALA A 45 -13.82 9.84 -0.80
CA ALA A 45 -15.27 9.74 -0.63
C ALA A 45 -15.70 10.03 0.81
N ALA A 46 -15.01 9.43 1.77
CA ALA A 46 -15.31 9.63 3.19
C ALA A 46 -14.95 11.05 3.69
N ALA A 47 -14.03 11.74 3.02
CA ALA A 47 -13.66 13.13 3.27
C ALA A 47 -14.59 14.15 2.60
N SER A 48 -15.33 13.72 1.58
CA SER A 48 -16.25 14.53 0.78
C SER A 48 -17.36 15.29 1.52
N PRO A 49 -17.83 14.90 2.73
CA PRO A 49 -18.76 15.77 3.48
C PRO A 49 -18.21 17.19 3.71
N ALA A 50 -16.88 17.37 3.62
CA ALA A 50 -16.24 18.67 3.71
C ALA A 50 -16.49 19.61 2.51
N ARG A 51 -17.04 19.13 1.36
CA ARG A 51 -17.22 19.85 0.07
C ARG A 51 -15.97 20.51 -0.53
N ASP A 52 -14.90 20.63 0.23
CA ASP A 52 -13.60 21.16 -0.15
C ASP A 52 -12.52 20.22 0.39
N LEU A 53 -12.07 19.30 -0.47
CA LEU A 53 -10.99 18.36 -0.14
C LEU A 53 -9.65 19.07 0.13
N ALA A 54 -9.46 20.29 -0.38
CA ALA A 54 -8.26 21.09 -0.14
C ALA A 54 -8.25 21.70 1.27
N ALA A 55 -9.44 22.07 1.78
CA ALA A 55 -9.62 22.50 3.17
C ALA A 55 -9.65 21.32 4.17
N ALA A 56 -10.03 20.12 3.71
CA ALA A 56 -9.89 18.91 4.50
C ALA A 56 -8.41 18.56 4.68
N GLY A 57 -8.03 18.05 5.86
CA GLY A 57 -6.67 17.65 6.18
C GLY A 57 -6.65 16.45 7.10
N GLY A 58 -5.55 15.69 7.09
CA GLY A 58 -5.45 14.50 7.93
C GLY A 58 -4.24 13.62 7.65
N CYS A 59 -4.23 12.45 8.28
CA CYS A 59 -3.23 11.43 8.06
C CYS A 59 -3.90 10.16 7.53
N VAL A 60 -3.40 9.64 6.41
CA VAL A 60 -3.84 8.40 5.79
C VAL A 60 -2.72 7.39 5.90
N ARG A 61 -3.03 6.20 6.41
CA ARG A 61 -2.10 5.08 6.47
C ARG A 61 -2.66 3.96 5.61
N LEU A 62 -1.99 3.71 4.49
CA LEU A 62 -2.35 2.65 3.55
C LEU A 62 -1.44 1.45 3.81
N PHE A 63 -2.04 0.34 4.23
CA PHE A 63 -1.36 -0.94 4.39
C PHE A 63 -1.67 -1.84 3.19
N VAL A 64 -0.64 -2.39 2.58
CA VAL A 64 -0.73 -3.25 1.40
C VAL A 64 0.03 -4.56 1.62
N SER A 65 -0.46 -5.66 1.05
CA SER A 65 0.15 -6.98 1.27
C SER A 65 1.47 -7.19 0.53
N HIS A 66 1.80 -6.33 -0.42
CA HIS A 66 3.02 -6.39 -1.21
C HIS A 66 3.41 -4.99 -1.67
N THR A 67 4.64 -4.84 -2.15
CA THR A 67 5.11 -3.57 -2.70
C THR A 67 4.19 -3.08 -3.83
N PRO A 68 3.66 -1.85 -3.77
CA PRO A 68 2.78 -1.32 -4.82
C PRO A 68 3.44 -1.38 -6.19
N CYS A 69 2.68 -1.78 -7.22
CA CYS A 69 3.16 -1.68 -8.59
C CYS A 69 3.35 -0.21 -9.01
N ILE A 70 4.09 0.04 -10.10
CA ILE A 70 4.38 1.42 -10.54
C ILE A 70 3.12 2.25 -10.76
N SER A 71 2.03 1.65 -11.25
CA SER A 71 0.74 2.33 -11.43
C SER A 71 0.11 2.72 -10.09
N CYS A 72 0.17 1.85 -9.07
CA CYS A 72 -0.35 2.17 -7.73
C CYS A 72 0.52 3.18 -6.99
N LEU A 73 1.83 3.12 -7.17
CA LEU A 73 2.75 4.13 -6.66
C LEU A 73 2.45 5.50 -7.27
N ALA A 74 2.22 5.57 -8.58
CA ALA A 74 1.83 6.81 -9.25
C ALA A 74 0.51 7.37 -8.70
N VAL A 75 -0.48 6.53 -8.40
CA VAL A 75 -1.72 6.96 -7.73
C VAL A 75 -1.44 7.51 -6.32
N CYS A 76 -0.53 6.91 -5.55
CA CYS A 76 -0.12 7.45 -4.25
C CYS A 76 0.53 8.85 -4.39
N CYS A 77 1.36 9.05 -5.42
CA CYS A 77 1.96 10.34 -5.73
C CYS A 77 0.89 11.37 -6.17
N GLN A 78 -0.08 10.97 -7.00
CA GLN A 78 -1.21 11.82 -7.38
C GLN A 78 -2.00 12.27 -6.15
N PHE A 79 -2.27 11.35 -5.21
CA PHE A 79 -2.94 11.67 -3.94
C PHE A 79 -2.14 12.69 -3.13
N ALA A 80 -0.85 12.44 -2.92
CA ALA A 80 0.01 13.32 -2.14
C ALA A 80 0.16 14.71 -2.78
N GLY A 81 0.15 14.80 -4.11
CA GLY A 81 0.21 16.06 -4.84
C GLY A 81 -1.12 16.84 -4.84
N ALA A 82 -2.25 16.14 -4.93
CA ALA A 82 -3.58 16.75 -4.95
C ALA A 82 -4.06 17.21 -3.56
N MET A 83 -3.52 16.61 -2.49
CA MET A 83 -3.97 16.81 -1.11
C MET A 83 -2.83 17.33 -0.21
N PRO A 84 -2.42 18.61 -0.33
CA PRO A 84 -1.26 19.14 0.40
C PRO A 84 -1.45 19.17 1.93
N SER A 85 -2.70 19.26 2.39
CA SER A 85 -3.08 19.23 3.81
C SER A 85 -3.11 17.81 4.40
N TRP A 86 -2.77 16.79 3.61
CA TRP A 86 -2.84 15.39 3.99
C TRP A 86 -1.45 14.74 4.03
N ARG A 87 -1.22 13.88 5.02
CA ARG A 87 -0.03 13.03 5.10
C ARG A 87 -0.39 11.60 4.72
N LEU A 88 0.15 11.12 3.61
CA LEU A 88 0.03 9.72 3.20
C LEU A 88 1.26 8.94 3.68
N LEU A 89 1.03 7.86 4.44
CA LEU A 89 2.03 6.84 4.73
C LEU A 89 1.60 5.53 4.09
N VAL A 90 2.46 4.96 3.25
CA VAL A 90 2.25 3.65 2.64
C VAL A 90 3.20 2.66 3.31
N ALA A 91 2.66 1.55 3.79
CA ALA A 91 3.42 0.44 4.34
C ALA A 91 3.04 -0.84 3.60
N SER A 92 4.04 -1.62 3.22
CA SER A 92 3.84 -2.94 2.64
C SER A 92 4.45 -4.00 3.54
N ASP A 93 3.88 -5.20 3.52
CA ASP A 93 4.56 -6.35 4.10
C ASP A 93 5.90 -6.58 3.41
N THR A 94 6.89 -6.96 4.21
CA THR A 94 8.16 -7.52 3.76
C THR A 94 8.00 -8.99 3.41
N TRP A 95 8.97 -9.55 2.69
CA TRP A 95 8.97 -10.98 2.39
C TRP A 95 9.02 -11.81 3.69
N GLU A 96 9.82 -11.36 4.66
CA GLU A 96 9.94 -11.98 5.97
C GLU A 96 8.62 -11.99 6.73
N GLU A 97 7.88 -10.88 6.73
CA GLU A 97 6.54 -10.80 7.31
C GLU A 97 5.57 -11.73 6.59
N THR A 98 5.61 -11.76 5.25
CA THR A 98 4.77 -12.64 4.43
C THR A 98 5.03 -14.12 4.74
N CYS A 99 6.30 -14.54 4.82
CA CYS A 99 6.70 -15.89 5.20
C CYS A 99 6.24 -16.25 6.61
N ARG A 100 6.36 -15.32 7.56
CA ARG A 100 5.86 -15.49 8.92
C ARG A 100 4.35 -15.75 8.94
N TRP A 101 3.56 -14.98 8.20
CA TRP A 101 2.11 -15.15 8.12
C TRP A 101 1.70 -16.45 7.44
N ALA A 102 2.41 -16.82 6.37
CA ALA A 102 2.15 -18.03 5.60
C ALA A 102 2.58 -19.33 6.31
N GLY A 103 3.24 -19.24 7.47
CA GLY A 103 3.80 -20.40 8.16
C GLY A 103 4.97 -21.03 7.39
N VAL A 104 5.53 -20.30 6.42
CA VAL A 104 6.72 -20.70 5.68
C VAL A 104 7.91 -20.27 6.52
N GLY A 105 8.14 -21.00 7.62
CA GLY A 105 9.42 -20.91 8.32
C GLY A 105 10.51 -21.24 7.31
N THR A 106 11.54 -20.40 7.17
CA THR A 106 12.58 -20.71 6.21
C THR A 106 13.23 -22.03 6.64
N ALA A 107 13.08 -23.07 5.82
CA ALA A 107 13.83 -24.30 6.02
C ALA A 107 15.35 -24.01 6.05
N GLU A 108 15.78 -22.91 5.41
CA GLU A 108 17.15 -22.40 5.44
C GLU A 108 17.63 -21.83 6.79
N GLU A 109 16.80 -21.19 7.62
CA GLU A 109 17.23 -20.74 8.96
C GLU A 109 17.39 -21.90 9.94
N ALA A 110 16.53 -22.92 9.84
CA ALA A 110 16.69 -24.17 10.57
C ALA A 110 17.99 -24.90 10.14
N GLN A 111 18.30 -24.91 8.83
CA GLN A 111 19.52 -25.51 8.30
C GLN A 111 20.78 -24.70 8.68
N ARG A 112 20.73 -23.37 8.76
CA ARG A 112 21.86 -22.53 9.21
C ARG A 112 22.15 -22.67 10.70
N ALA A 113 21.14 -22.94 11.53
CA ALA A 113 21.30 -23.15 12.97
C ALA A 113 21.96 -24.50 13.31
N ASP A 114 21.89 -25.49 12.41
CA ASP A 114 22.41 -26.85 12.60
C ASP A 114 23.82 -27.07 12.02
N VAL A 115 24.41 -26.06 11.36
CA VAL A 115 25.79 -26.13 10.89
C VAL A 115 26.75 -25.68 12.01
N PRO A 116 27.60 -26.58 12.54
CA PRO A 116 28.57 -26.21 13.56
C PRO A 116 29.56 -25.15 13.04
N ALA A 117 29.99 -24.27 13.94
CA ALA A 117 30.71 -23.03 13.59
C ALA A 117 32.05 -23.26 12.87
N ASP A 118 32.61 -24.46 12.95
CA ASP A 118 33.87 -24.90 12.36
C ASP A 118 33.80 -25.10 10.83
N VAL A 119 32.61 -25.32 10.26
CA VAL A 119 32.41 -25.48 8.81
C VAL A 119 32.29 -24.12 8.09
N ARG A 120 32.00 -23.04 8.82
CA ARG A 120 31.71 -21.71 8.23
C ARG A 120 32.93 -20.94 7.71
N THR A 121 34.15 -21.38 8.02
CA THR A 121 35.39 -20.63 7.69
C THR A 121 36.15 -21.17 6.47
N ARG A 122 35.66 -22.21 5.78
CA ARG A 122 36.32 -22.75 4.58
C ARG A 122 35.65 -22.25 3.30
N ASN A 123 35.93 -21.01 2.91
CA ASN A 123 36.18 -20.65 1.50
C ASN A 123 36.57 -19.18 1.36
N LYS A 124 37.88 -18.94 1.47
CA LYS A 124 38.57 -17.85 0.77
C LYS A 124 39.98 -18.34 0.41
N THR A 125 40.09 -18.93 -0.77
CA THR A 125 41.31 -18.98 -1.58
C THR A 125 40.89 -19.05 -3.03
#